data_AF-A0A8J5X4J3-F1
#
_entry.id   AF-A0A8J5X4J3-F1
#
_cell.length_a   1.000
_cell.length_b   1.000
_cell.length_c   1.000
_cell.angle_alpha   90.00
_cell.angle_beta   90.00
_cell.angle_gamma   90.00
#
_symmetry.space_group_name_H-M   'P 1'
#
loop_
_entity.id
_entity.type
_entity.pdbx_description
1 polymer ?
#
loop_
_entity_poly.entity_id
_entity_poly.type
_entity_poly.pdbx_seq_one_letter_code
_entity_poly.pdbx_strand_id
1 'polypeptide(L)'
;MVFRSSNITVDMDLVRQIEAKYPAFLFKQQLTAFVEGLYGMIRDNVKKELSSLLSHAIQVPRIMKASMVRGRSFGSSSLPRGRSFSNQGSYWQAIVDNVDELLKILQENCVPAIFIRKIFTQIFSFINAQLFNSLLVRHECCSFSNGEYVKQGLAQLEVWCGEVKTEYVGSALDELKHIRQAVGFLVIFKKFRISYDEIVNDLCPVLSVQQLYKICTQYWDDKYNTESVSEEVLEEMTTLITKESGQDTSNNTFLLDDEISMPISLEEIADSMDAKEFQHIAPPAELVAIPAFQFLKS
;
A
#
# COMPACT_ATOMS: atom_id res chain seq x y z
N MET A 1 -35.07 52.60 -52.91
CA MET A 1 -33.86 52.17 -52.16
C MET A 1 -33.51 50.79 -52.69
N VAL A 2 -32.41 50.67 -53.43
CA VAL A 2 -32.00 49.43 -54.09
C VAL A 2 -31.31 48.54 -53.06
N PHE A 3 -31.83 47.32 -52.86
CA PHE A 3 -31.14 46.27 -52.11
C PHE A 3 -29.90 45.84 -52.89
N ARG A 4 -28.70 46.09 -52.35
CA ARG A 4 -27.47 45.45 -52.83
C ARG A 4 -27.31 44.13 -52.07
N SER A 5 -27.51 43.03 -52.78
CA SER A 5 -27.10 41.70 -52.33
C SER A 5 -25.57 41.64 -52.34
N SER A 6 -24.95 41.72 -51.18
CA SER A 6 -23.55 41.36 -51.03
C SER A 6 -23.49 39.85 -50.91
N ASN A 7 -23.13 39.17 -52.00
CA ASN A 7 -22.65 37.80 -51.92
C ASN A 7 -21.34 37.82 -51.14
N ILE A 8 -21.40 37.52 -49.85
CA ILE A 8 -20.23 37.16 -49.06
C ILE A 8 -19.86 35.76 -49.56
N THR A 9 -18.98 35.69 -50.55
CA THR A 9 -18.17 34.51 -50.78
C THR A 9 -17.37 34.29 -49.52
N VAL A 10 -17.82 33.38 -48.66
CA VAL A 10 -17.02 32.86 -47.56
C VAL A 10 -15.86 32.16 -48.23
N ASP A 11 -14.73 32.85 -48.26
CA ASP A 11 -13.46 32.28 -48.67
C ASP A 11 -13.15 31.12 -47.73
N MET A 12 -13.32 29.89 -48.23
CA MET A 12 -13.07 28.65 -47.49
C MET A 12 -11.58 28.49 -47.13
N ASP A 13 -10.70 29.36 -47.64
CA ASP A 13 -9.27 29.40 -47.33
C ASP A 13 -8.94 30.22 -46.06
N LEU A 14 -9.92 30.83 -45.40
CA LEU A 14 -9.76 31.42 -44.07
C LEU A 14 -10.20 30.45 -42.95
N VAL A 15 -9.95 29.15 -43.10
CA VAL A 15 -9.83 28.28 -41.92
C VAL A 15 -8.68 28.86 -41.12
N ARG A 16 -9.01 29.68 -40.11
CA ARG A 16 -8.06 30.14 -39.09
C ARG A 16 -7.13 28.96 -38.81
N GLN A 17 -5.85 29.09 -39.16
CA GLN A 17 -4.83 28.21 -38.61
C GLN A 17 -4.89 28.42 -37.11
N ILE A 18 -5.74 27.64 -36.43
CA ILE A 18 -5.75 27.58 -34.99
C ILE A 18 -4.37 27.04 -34.67
N GLU A 19 -3.55 27.86 -34.03
CA GLU A 19 -2.28 27.40 -33.46
C GLU A 19 -2.63 26.35 -32.39
N ALA A 20 -2.85 25.11 -32.83
CA ALA A 20 -3.39 24.03 -32.02
C ALA A 20 -2.47 23.68 -30.86
N LYS A 21 -1.22 24.13 -30.89
CA LYS A 21 -0.21 23.94 -29.86
C LYS A 21 -0.68 24.44 -28.49
N TYR A 22 -1.25 25.64 -28.41
CA TYR A 22 -1.66 26.21 -27.11
C TYR A 22 -2.92 25.54 -26.55
N PRO A 23 -4.02 25.36 -27.31
CA PRO A 23 -5.18 24.58 -26.86
C PRO A 23 -4.85 23.13 -26.50
N ALA A 24 -3.99 22.46 -27.29
CA ALA A 24 -3.55 21.09 -26.99
C ALA A 24 -2.72 21.01 -25.70
N PHE A 25 -1.86 22.01 -25.46
CA PHE A 25 -1.10 22.11 -24.21
C PHE A 25 -2.02 22.25 -22.99
N LEU A 26 -3.01 23.16 -23.05
CA LEU A 26 -3.98 23.33 -21.96
C LEU A 26 -4.81 22.07 -21.74
N PHE A 27 -5.25 21.41 -22.82
CA PHE A 27 -5.97 20.14 -22.74
C PHE A 27 -5.13 19.05 -22.08
N LYS A 28 -3.86 18.91 -22.46
CA LYS A 28 -2.92 17.98 -21.82
C LYS A 28 -2.81 18.26 -20.32
N GLN A 29 -2.66 19.53 -19.93
CA GLN A 29 -2.56 19.91 -18.51
C GLN A 29 -3.83 19.56 -17.72
N GLN A 30 -5.01 19.80 -18.28
CA GLN A 30 -6.27 19.41 -17.65
C GLN A 30 -6.43 17.90 -17.52
N LEU A 31 -6.06 17.15 -18.57
CA LEU A 31 -6.09 15.69 -18.56
C LEU A 31 -5.12 15.12 -17.52
N THR A 32 -3.91 15.69 -17.41
CA THR A 32 -2.94 15.38 -16.36
C THR A 32 -3.54 15.56 -14.98
N ALA A 33 -4.10 16.74 -14.68
CA ALA A 33 -4.71 17.00 -13.38
C ALA A 33 -5.90 16.06 -13.08
N PHE A 34 -6.66 15.68 -14.11
CA PHE A 34 -7.76 14.74 -13.96
C PHE A 34 -7.26 13.33 -13.62
N VAL A 35 -6.21 12.84 -14.29
CA VAL A 35 -5.60 11.53 -14.00
C VAL A 35 -4.98 11.49 -12.61
N GLU A 36 -4.29 12.55 -12.20
CA GLU A 36 -3.77 12.70 -10.83
C GLU A 36 -4.90 12.67 -9.80
N GLY A 37 -6.01 13.36 -10.09
CA GLY A 37 -7.20 13.34 -9.25
C GLY A 37 -7.83 11.95 -9.12
N LEU A 38 -7.99 11.22 -10.23
CA LEU A 38 -8.49 9.85 -10.21
C LEU A 38 -7.59 8.90 -9.41
N TYR A 39 -6.28 9.03 -9.59
CA TYR A 39 -5.33 8.24 -8.83
C TYR A 39 -5.41 8.52 -7.33
N GLY A 40 -5.51 9.80 -6.95
CA GLY A 40 -5.73 10.21 -5.57
C GLY A 40 -7.01 9.59 -5.00
N MET A 41 -8.12 9.61 -5.74
CA MET A 41 -9.38 8.99 -5.31
C MET A 41 -9.27 7.48 -5.12
N ILE A 42 -8.64 6.76 -6.07
CA ILE A 42 -8.43 5.30 -5.95
C ILE A 42 -7.62 5.00 -4.69
N ARG A 43 -6.49 5.71 -4.52
CA ARG A 43 -5.62 5.57 -3.34
C ARG A 43 -6.39 5.80 -2.04
N ASP A 44 -7.12 6.91 -1.93
CA ASP A 44 -7.79 7.28 -0.69
C ASP A 44 -8.93 6.32 -0.34
N ASN A 45 -9.65 5.81 -1.35
CA ASN A 45 -10.67 4.77 -1.18
C ASN A 45 -10.06 3.48 -0.64
N VAL A 46 -8.97 3.00 -1.26
CA VAL A 46 -8.29 1.77 -0.83
C VAL A 46 -7.70 1.93 0.57
N LYS A 47 -7.03 3.07 0.87
CA LYS A 47 -6.54 3.37 2.22
C LYS A 47 -7.67 3.27 3.26
N LYS A 48 -8.84 3.84 2.96
CA LYS A 48 -9.99 3.83 3.87
C LYS A 48 -10.52 2.42 4.12
N GLU A 49 -10.64 1.60 3.09
CA GLU A 49 -11.08 0.20 3.21
C GLU A 49 -10.08 -0.62 4.05
N LEU A 50 -8.79 -0.51 3.73
CA LEU A 50 -7.73 -1.23 4.43
C LEU A 50 -7.56 -0.76 5.88
N SER A 51 -7.73 0.54 6.18
CA SER A 51 -7.60 1.08 7.55
C SER A 51 -8.46 0.32 8.55
N SER A 52 -9.70 0.02 8.18
CA SER A 52 -10.63 -0.71 9.05
C SER A 52 -10.12 -2.12 9.31
N LEU A 53 -9.65 -2.82 8.28
CA LEU A 53 -9.14 -4.19 8.40
C LEU A 53 -7.81 -4.25 9.18
N LEU A 54 -6.88 -3.35 8.89
CA LEU A 54 -5.55 -3.28 9.51
C LEU A 54 -5.63 -3.04 11.03
N SER A 55 -6.58 -2.20 11.46
CA SER A 55 -6.81 -1.93 12.89
C SER A 55 -7.16 -3.20 13.70
N HIS A 56 -7.76 -4.19 13.04
CA HIS A 56 -8.09 -5.49 13.62
C HIS A 56 -7.02 -6.56 13.34
N ALA A 57 -6.28 -6.43 12.22
CA ALA A 57 -5.24 -7.37 11.81
C ALA A 57 -3.95 -7.29 12.63
N ILE A 58 -3.74 -6.20 13.39
CA ILE A 58 -2.57 -6.03 14.27
C ILE A 58 -2.63 -6.92 15.54
N GLN A 59 -3.81 -7.40 15.93
CA GLN A 59 -3.99 -8.21 17.13
C GLN A 59 -4.63 -9.57 16.82
N VAL A 60 -4.17 -10.59 17.55
CA VAL A 60 -4.84 -11.90 17.53
C VAL A 60 -6.28 -11.74 18.03
N PRO A 61 -7.30 -12.16 17.25
CA PRO A 61 -8.69 -12.13 17.68
C PRO A 61 -8.86 -12.85 19.02
N ARG A 62 -9.60 -12.24 19.97
CA ARG A 62 -9.76 -12.79 21.34
C ARG A 62 -10.30 -14.23 21.37
N ILE A 63 -11.06 -14.63 20.35
CA ILE A 63 -11.58 -16.00 20.18
C ILE A 63 -10.44 -17.01 19.93
N MET A 64 -9.39 -16.61 19.19
CA MET A 64 -8.23 -17.46 18.92
C MET A 64 -7.31 -17.61 20.14
N LYS A 65 -7.21 -16.57 20.98
CA LYS A 65 -6.42 -16.64 22.24
C LYS A 65 -6.92 -17.74 23.18
N ALA A 66 -8.23 -17.98 23.25
CA ALA A 66 -8.81 -19.04 24.08
C ALA A 66 -8.46 -20.46 23.59
N SER A 67 -8.22 -20.64 22.29
CA SER A 67 -7.82 -21.93 21.71
C SER A 67 -6.33 -22.20 21.89
N MET A 68 -5.47 -21.15 21.86
CA MET A 68 -4.02 -21.30 22.03
C MET A 68 -3.62 -21.63 23.47
N VAL A 69 -4.40 -21.22 24.46
CA VAL A 69 -4.16 -21.52 25.89
C VAL A 69 -4.51 -22.97 26.25
N ARG A 70 -5.35 -23.65 25.45
CA ARG A 70 -5.85 -25.01 25.75
C ARG A 70 -5.04 -26.13 25.08
N GLY A 71 -3.72 -26.06 25.18
CA GLY A 71 -2.83 -27.18 24.86
C GLY A 71 -2.78 -28.21 25.99
N ARG A 72 -3.85 -28.97 26.24
CA ARG A 72 -3.80 -30.21 27.05
C ARG A 72 -4.71 -31.29 26.46
N SER A 73 -4.07 -32.39 26.07
CA SER A 73 -4.64 -33.65 25.62
C SER A 73 -5.67 -34.23 26.60
N PHE A 74 -6.86 -34.58 26.09
CA PHE A 74 -7.66 -35.68 26.60
C PHE A 74 -8.36 -36.39 25.43
N GLY A 75 -8.26 -37.71 25.42
CA GLY A 75 -8.65 -38.56 24.29
C GLY A 75 -10.15 -38.78 24.11
N SER A 76 -10.45 -39.28 22.91
CA SER A 76 -11.64 -40.02 22.49
C SER A 76 -13.02 -39.38 22.74
N SER A 77 -13.52 -38.69 21.72
CA SER A 77 -14.84 -39.01 21.18
C SER A 77 -14.94 -38.54 19.73
N SER A 78 -15.45 -39.44 18.90
CA SER A 78 -15.77 -39.26 17.49
C SER A 78 -16.60 -38.01 17.23
N LEU A 79 -15.98 -36.98 16.64
CA LEU A 79 -16.64 -35.82 16.03
C LEU A 79 -16.00 -35.57 14.66
N PRO A 80 -16.78 -35.15 13.66
CA PRO A 80 -16.40 -35.25 12.26
C PRO A 80 -15.17 -34.39 11.97
N ARG A 81 -14.19 -34.98 11.28
CA ARG A 81 -13.24 -34.25 10.44
C ARG A 81 -14.06 -33.37 9.49
N GLY A 82 -14.13 -32.07 9.75
CA GLY A 82 -14.74 -31.14 8.82
C GLY A 82 -15.18 -29.83 9.47
N ARG A 83 -14.50 -28.75 9.09
CA ARG A 83 -14.89 -27.33 9.25
C ARG A 83 -14.86 -26.77 10.66
N SER A 84 -13.64 -26.56 11.17
CA SER A 84 -13.40 -25.49 12.14
C SER A 84 -13.19 -24.18 11.34
N PHE A 85 -14.13 -23.23 11.44
CA PHE A 85 -14.01 -21.82 11.04
C PHE A 85 -13.47 -21.43 9.65
N SER A 86 -13.60 -22.28 8.63
CA SER A 86 -13.23 -21.93 7.25
C SER A 86 -14.23 -21.00 6.52
N ASN A 87 -15.08 -20.23 7.21
CA ASN A 87 -16.15 -19.45 6.55
C ASN A 87 -16.37 -18.02 7.09
N GLN A 88 -15.49 -17.54 7.97
CA GLN A 88 -15.24 -16.11 8.19
C GLN A 88 -13.74 -15.94 8.05
N GLY A 89 -13.29 -15.38 6.92
CA GLY A 89 -11.86 -15.22 6.63
C GLY A 89 -11.14 -14.49 7.78
N SER A 90 -9.89 -14.86 8.03
CA SER A 90 -8.97 -14.04 8.84
C SER A 90 -8.99 -12.60 8.31
N TYR A 91 -8.80 -11.58 9.17
CA TYR A 91 -8.66 -10.19 8.70
C TYR A 91 -7.55 -10.05 7.65
N TRP A 92 -6.49 -10.86 7.77
CA TRP A 92 -5.42 -10.95 6.78
C TRP A 92 -5.88 -11.51 5.43
N GLN A 93 -6.76 -12.51 5.44
CA GLN A 93 -7.35 -13.03 4.21
C GLN A 93 -8.21 -11.96 3.54
N ALA A 94 -9.02 -11.23 4.31
CA ALA A 94 -9.83 -10.12 3.78
C ALA A 94 -8.97 -8.99 3.18
N ILE A 95 -7.80 -8.71 3.77
CA ILE A 95 -6.83 -7.75 3.21
C ILE A 95 -6.29 -8.28 1.87
N VAL A 96 -5.87 -9.54 1.81
CA VAL A 96 -5.38 -10.17 0.56
C VAL A 96 -6.48 -10.16 -0.51
N ASP A 97 -7.70 -10.53 -0.16
CA ASP A 97 -8.84 -10.56 -1.07
C ASP A 97 -9.14 -9.16 -1.64
N ASN A 98 -9.06 -8.10 -0.81
CA ASN A 98 -9.28 -6.72 -1.25
C ASN A 98 -8.17 -6.23 -2.20
N VAL A 99 -6.91 -6.57 -1.90
CA VAL A 99 -5.75 -6.25 -2.75
C VAL A 99 -5.84 -7.00 -4.09
N ASP A 100 -6.29 -8.26 -4.07
CA ASP A 100 -6.50 -9.08 -5.26
C ASP A 100 -7.68 -8.58 -6.12
N GLU A 101 -8.80 -8.23 -5.50
CA GLU A 101 -9.96 -7.65 -6.17
C GLU A 101 -9.60 -6.32 -6.84
N LEU A 102 -8.83 -5.46 -6.16
CA LEU A 102 -8.34 -4.22 -6.74
C LEU A 102 -7.48 -4.50 -7.99
N LEU A 103 -6.57 -5.46 -7.94
CA LEU A 103 -5.74 -5.83 -9.09
C LEU A 103 -6.62 -6.26 -10.28
N LYS A 104 -7.61 -7.12 -10.03
CA LYS A 104 -8.54 -7.59 -11.06
C LYS A 104 -9.32 -6.44 -11.69
N ILE A 105 -9.87 -5.53 -10.88
CA ILE A 105 -10.58 -4.34 -11.37
C ILE A 105 -9.66 -3.49 -12.24
N LEU A 106 -8.42 -3.24 -11.82
CA LEU A 106 -7.47 -2.44 -12.59
C LEU A 106 -7.10 -3.12 -13.92
N GLN A 107 -6.96 -4.45 -13.93
CA GLN A 107 -6.68 -5.24 -15.14
C GLN A 107 -7.87 -5.24 -16.12
N GLU A 108 -9.09 -5.47 -15.62
CA GLU A 108 -10.31 -5.48 -16.42
C GLU A 108 -10.59 -4.11 -17.06
N ASN A 109 -10.18 -3.03 -16.39
CA ASN A 109 -10.27 -1.66 -16.91
C ASN A 109 -9.05 -1.24 -17.74
N CYS A 110 -8.18 -2.18 -18.13
CA CYS A 110 -7.01 -1.95 -18.98
C CYS A 110 -6.07 -0.86 -18.45
N VAL A 111 -5.95 -0.71 -17.12
CA VAL A 111 -5.02 0.25 -16.51
C VAL A 111 -3.58 -0.19 -16.80
N PRO A 112 -2.70 0.70 -17.30
CA PRO A 112 -1.32 0.34 -17.61
C PRO A 112 -0.57 -0.22 -16.38
N ALA A 113 0.27 -1.24 -16.59
CA ALA A 113 0.98 -1.92 -15.50
C ALA A 113 1.79 -0.98 -14.61
N ILE A 114 2.36 0.09 -15.18
CA ILE A 114 3.10 1.12 -14.43
C ILE A 114 2.23 1.85 -13.39
N PHE A 115 0.96 2.12 -13.69
CA PHE A 115 0.02 2.70 -12.73
C PHE A 115 -0.30 1.71 -11.63
N ILE A 116 -0.62 0.47 -12.01
CA ILE A 116 -0.94 -0.61 -11.08
C ILE A 116 0.22 -0.80 -10.08
N ARG A 117 1.46 -0.80 -10.57
CA ARG A 117 2.66 -0.89 -9.75
C ARG A 117 2.80 0.27 -8.78
N LYS A 118 2.64 1.52 -9.23
CA LYS A 118 2.70 2.69 -8.34
C LYS A 118 1.59 2.65 -7.27
N ILE A 119 0.38 2.19 -7.62
CA ILE A 119 -0.73 1.99 -6.68
C ILE A 119 -0.33 0.98 -5.60
N PHE A 120 0.16 -0.21 -5.97
CA PHE A 120 0.54 -1.22 -5.00
C PHE A 120 1.75 -0.82 -4.14
N THR A 121 2.73 -0.12 -4.68
CA THR A 121 3.82 0.47 -3.87
C THR A 121 3.25 1.37 -2.78
N GLN A 122 2.31 2.27 -3.11
CA GLN A 122 1.69 3.14 -2.11
C GLN A 122 0.84 2.38 -1.09
N ILE A 123 0.08 1.37 -1.53
CA ILE A 123 -0.73 0.54 -0.64
C ILE A 123 0.16 -0.19 0.37
N PHE A 124 1.26 -0.80 -0.08
CA PHE A 124 2.15 -1.54 0.80
C PHE A 124 2.90 -0.61 1.75
N SER A 125 3.31 0.58 1.28
CA SER A 125 3.88 1.63 2.14
C SER A 125 2.88 2.08 3.22
N PHE A 126 1.61 2.25 2.85
CA PHE A 126 0.53 2.56 3.79
C PHE A 126 0.29 1.44 4.82
N ILE A 127 0.22 0.17 4.38
CA ILE A 127 0.09 -0.99 5.28
C ILE A 127 1.26 -1.03 6.26
N ASN A 128 2.49 -0.83 5.76
CA ASN A 128 3.70 -0.78 6.57
C ASN A 128 3.57 0.27 7.67
N ALA A 129 3.24 1.50 7.27
CA ALA A 129 3.19 2.65 8.16
C ALA A 129 2.06 2.52 9.21
N GLN A 130 0.85 2.13 8.80
CA GLN A 130 -0.29 1.91 9.69
C GLN A 130 -0.03 0.84 10.76
N LEU A 131 0.48 -0.33 10.35
CA LEU A 131 0.74 -1.43 11.30
C LEU A 131 1.90 -1.09 12.23
N PHE A 132 2.97 -0.49 11.70
CA PHE A 132 4.14 -0.12 12.47
C PHE A 132 3.84 1.01 13.47
N ASN A 133 3.11 2.04 13.04
CA ASN A 133 2.64 3.11 13.91
C ASN A 133 1.70 2.58 15.00
N SER A 134 0.80 1.65 14.64
CA SER A 134 -0.06 0.98 15.63
C SER A 134 0.76 0.23 16.68
N LEU A 135 1.85 -0.44 16.28
CA LEU A 135 2.74 -1.16 17.17
C LEU A 135 3.48 -0.20 18.12
N LEU A 136 3.99 0.92 17.61
CA LEU A 136 4.72 1.92 18.41
C LEU A 136 3.85 2.70 19.40
N VAL A 137 2.58 2.93 19.06
CA VAL A 137 1.65 3.72 19.89
C VAL A 137 0.93 2.86 20.93
N ARG A 138 0.66 1.59 20.61
CA ARG A 138 -0.23 0.73 21.41
C ARG A 138 0.54 -0.43 22.03
N HIS A 139 0.86 -0.29 23.33
CA HIS A 139 1.61 -1.30 24.08
C HIS A 139 1.00 -2.71 24.00
N GLU A 140 -0.33 -2.84 23.91
CA GLU A 140 -1.00 -4.13 23.85
C GLU A 140 -0.80 -4.90 22.53
N CYS A 141 -0.25 -4.22 21.51
CA CYS A 141 0.14 -4.82 20.23
C CYS A 141 1.54 -5.47 20.30
N CYS A 142 2.40 -5.02 21.21
CA CYS A 142 3.79 -5.46 21.35
C CYS A 142 3.91 -6.75 22.18
N SER A 143 3.36 -7.87 21.68
CA SER A 143 3.52 -9.19 22.32
C SER A 143 4.09 -10.24 21.36
N PHE A 144 4.63 -11.33 21.92
CA PHE A 144 5.11 -12.46 21.11
C PHE A 144 4.00 -13.00 20.21
N SER A 145 2.81 -13.28 20.77
CA SER A 145 1.70 -13.88 20.01
C SER A 145 1.17 -12.94 18.92
N ASN A 146 1.10 -11.64 19.19
CA ASN A 146 0.72 -10.66 18.16
C ASN A 146 1.80 -10.56 17.06
N GLY A 147 3.08 -10.57 17.42
CA GLY A 147 4.19 -10.60 16.46
C GLY A 147 4.12 -11.83 15.55
N GLU A 148 3.86 -13.02 16.11
CA GLU A 148 3.68 -14.26 15.36
C GLU A 148 2.49 -14.18 14.40
N TYR A 149 1.36 -13.64 14.86
CA TYR A 149 0.16 -13.47 14.05
C TYR A 149 0.35 -12.49 12.89
N VAL A 150 0.91 -11.31 13.15
CA VAL A 150 1.20 -10.32 12.10
C VAL A 150 2.23 -10.87 11.12
N LYS A 151 3.26 -11.57 11.59
CA LYS A 151 4.25 -12.23 10.72
C LYS A 151 3.61 -13.25 9.78
N GLN A 152 2.67 -14.07 10.26
CA GLN A 152 1.91 -15.00 9.41
C GLN A 152 0.99 -14.27 8.41
N GLY A 153 0.41 -13.14 8.82
CA GLY A 153 -0.38 -12.28 7.95
C GLY A 153 0.42 -11.66 6.81
N LEU A 154 1.59 -11.08 7.13
CA LEU A 154 2.52 -10.55 6.14
C LEU A 154 3.02 -11.64 5.18
N ALA A 155 3.18 -12.88 5.65
CA ALA A 155 3.52 -14.00 4.78
C ALA A 155 2.42 -14.32 3.76
N GLN A 156 1.14 -14.09 4.07
CA GLN A 156 0.05 -14.25 3.09
C GLN A 156 0.13 -13.19 1.98
N LEU A 157 0.45 -11.95 2.33
CA LEU A 157 0.71 -10.90 1.34
C LEU A 157 1.94 -11.24 0.47
N GLU A 158 3.00 -11.78 1.07
CA GLU A 158 4.20 -12.23 0.35
C GLU A 158 3.90 -13.36 -0.64
N VAL A 159 3.06 -14.33 -0.25
CA VAL A 159 2.58 -15.39 -1.15
C VAL A 159 1.78 -14.79 -2.30
N TRP A 160 0.83 -13.90 -2.02
CA TRP A 160 0.04 -13.22 -3.08
C TRP A 160 0.94 -12.47 -4.06
N CYS A 161 1.93 -11.71 -3.57
CA CYS A 161 2.91 -11.04 -4.43
C CYS A 161 3.70 -12.01 -5.33
N GLY A 162 3.96 -13.22 -4.85
CA GLY A 162 4.63 -14.27 -5.63
C GLY A 162 3.76 -14.92 -6.71
N GLU A 163 2.44 -14.87 -6.55
CA GLU A 163 1.46 -15.38 -7.53
C GLU A 163 1.15 -14.35 -8.63
N VAL A 164 1.22 -13.06 -8.30
CA VAL A 164 0.98 -11.96 -9.25
C VAL A 164 2.18 -11.75 -10.18
N LYS A 165 1.92 -11.39 -11.43
CA LYS A 165 2.99 -11.04 -12.38
C LYS A 165 3.81 -9.85 -11.85
N THR A 166 5.14 -9.97 -11.96
CA THR A 166 6.11 -8.97 -11.47
C THR A 166 5.89 -7.57 -12.06
N GLU A 167 5.30 -7.45 -13.26
CA GLU A 167 4.98 -6.17 -13.88
C GLU A 167 3.98 -5.31 -13.06
N TYR A 168 3.10 -5.94 -12.28
CA TYR A 168 2.04 -5.24 -11.53
C TYR A 168 2.43 -4.90 -10.10
N VAL A 169 3.22 -5.73 -9.43
CA VAL A 169 3.58 -5.52 -8.01
C VAL A 169 5.01 -4.98 -7.88
N GLY A 170 5.91 -5.34 -8.81
CA GLY A 170 7.30 -4.90 -8.78
C GLY A 170 7.97 -5.15 -7.42
N SER A 171 8.55 -4.09 -6.85
CA SER A 171 9.20 -4.08 -5.55
C SER A 171 8.30 -3.63 -4.40
N ALA A 172 6.96 -3.62 -4.56
CA ALA A 172 6.04 -3.15 -3.53
C ALA A 172 6.19 -3.89 -2.18
N LEU A 173 6.61 -5.15 -2.21
CA LEU A 173 6.86 -5.94 -0.99
C LEU A 173 7.95 -5.33 -0.10
N ASP A 174 8.93 -4.63 -0.70
CA ASP A 174 10.05 -4.01 0.03
C ASP A 174 9.58 -2.82 0.90
N GLU A 175 8.42 -2.25 0.59
CA GLU A 175 7.81 -1.18 1.40
C GLU A 175 7.42 -1.66 2.81
N LEU A 176 7.18 -2.97 3.00
CA LEU A 176 6.84 -3.58 4.30
C LEU A 176 8.02 -3.71 5.27
N LYS A 177 9.19 -3.13 4.95
CA LYS A 177 10.44 -3.30 5.70
C LYS A 177 10.36 -2.99 7.19
N HIS A 178 9.65 -1.93 7.61
CA HIS A 178 9.61 -1.54 9.02
C HIS A 178 8.79 -2.53 9.85
N ILE A 179 7.57 -2.84 9.40
CA ILE A 179 6.72 -3.80 10.11
C ILE A 179 7.33 -5.20 10.07
N ARG A 180 7.94 -5.63 8.96
CA ARG A 180 8.61 -6.95 8.85
C ARG A 180 9.76 -7.08 9.84
N GLN A 181 10.63 -6.08 9.95
CA GLN A 181 11.73 -6.09 10.93
C GLN A 181 11.20 -6.05 12.36
N ALA A 182 10.23 -5.17 12.66
CA ALA A 182 9.63 -5.08 13.99
C ALA A 182 9.03 -6.41 14.46
N VAL A 183 8.15 -7.04 13.66
CA VAL A 183 7.53 -8.31 14.06
C VAL A 183 8.50 -9.47 14.00
N GLY A 184 9.49 -9.42 13.09
CA GLY A 184 10.61 -10.34 13.05
C GLY A 184 11.41 -10.35 14.36
N PHE A 185 11.67 -9.16 14.89
CA PHE A 185 12.29 -8.97 16.21
C PHE A 185 11.38 -9.46 17.35
N LEU A 186 10.09 -9.10 17.35
CA LEU A 186 9.14 -9.51 18.39
C LEU A 186 9.05 -11.03 18.60
N VAL A 187 9.23 -11.83 17.54
CA VAL A 187 9.15 -13.30 17.63
C VAL A 187 10.47 -14.00 18.00
N ILE A 188 11.53 -13.26 18.33
CA ILE A 188 12.79 -13.86 18.79
C ILE A 188 12.67 -14.32 20.25
N PHE A 189 13.04 -15.56 20.55
CA PHE A 189 12.85 -16.13 21.89
C PHE A 189 13.85 -15.65 22.95
N LYS A 190 15.10 -15.37 22.58
CA LYS A 190 16.18 -15.06 23.53
C LYS A 190 16.70 -13.64 23.35
N LYS A 191 15.80 -12.66 23.37
CA LYS A 191 16.14 -11.22 23.14
C LYS A 191 17.18 -10.70 24.13
N PHE A 192 17.13 -11.14 25.38
CA PHE A 192 18.09 -10.79 26.44
C PHE A 192 19.55 -11.15 26.12
N ARG A 193 19.82 -11.97 25.09
CA ARG A 193 21.17 -12.35 24.66
C ARG A 193 21.70 -11.55 23.47
N ILE A 194 20.87 -10.69 22.89
CA ILE A 194 21.17 -9.97 21.66
C ILE A 194 21.77 -8.62 22.04
N SER A 195 22.91 -8.27 21.46
CA SER A 195 23.55 -6.98 21.70
C SER A 195 22.86 -5.85 20.94
N TYR A 196 23.12 -4.60 21.34
CA TYR A 196 22.64 -3.44 20.61
C TYR A 196 23.11 -3.46 19.14
N ASP A 197 24.39 -3.76 18.90
CA ASP A 197 24.98 -3.84 17.56
C ASP A 197 24.30 -4.89 16.68
N GLU A 198 23.99 -6.07 17.21
CA GLU A 198 23.26 -7.11 16.47
C GLU A 198 21.83 -6.65 16.11
N ILE A 199 21.17 -5.91 17.00
CA ILE A 199 19.83 -5.37 16.74
C ILE A 199 19.86 -4.38 15.59
N VAL A 200 20.78 -3.41 15.60
CA VAL A 200 20.80 -2.33 14.60
C VAL A 200 21.44 -2.74 13.28
N ASN A 201 22.37 -3.68 13.25
CA ASN A 201 23.06 -4.05 12.01
C ASN A 201 22.44 -5.27 11.33
N ASP A 202 21.97 -6.26 12.08
CA ASP A 202 21.54 -7.55 11.51
C ASP A 202 20.02 -7.75 11.51
N LEU A 203 19.34 -7.32 12.58
CA LEU A 203 17.92 -7.60 12.77
C LEU A 203 17.00 -6.50 12.24
N CYS A 204 17.30 -5.25 12.60
CA CYS A 204 16.43 -4.09 12.40
C CYS A 204 17.18 -2.87 11.81
N PRO A 205 17.94 -3.00 10.71
CA PRO A 205 18.75 -1.90 10.17
C PRO A 205 17.96 -0.72 9.61
N VAL A 206 16.65 -0.84 9.44
CA VAL A 206 15.79 0.24 8.95
C VAL A 206 15.19 1.05 10.10
N LEU A 207 15.14 0.51 11.32
CA LEU A 207 14.47 1.15 12.45
C LEU A 207 15.41 2.13 13.15
N SER A 208 14.89 3.31 13.50
CA SER A 208 15.65 4.28 14.29
C SER A 208 15.81 3.82 15.75
N VAL A 209 16.81 4.37 16.44
CA VAL A 209 17.06 4.06 17.87
C VAL A 209 15.82 4.37 18.72
N GLN A 210 15.12 5.48 18.42
CA GLN A 210 13.87 5.85 19.09
C GLN A 210 12.75 4.82 18.90
N GLN A 211 12.60 4.29 17.69
CA GLN A 211 11.60 3.25 17.38
C GLN A 211 11.95 1.94 18.09
N LEU A 212 13.22 1.52 18.03
CA LEU A 212 13.71 0.31 18.72
C LEU A 212 13.48 0.39 20.22
N TYR A 213 13.83 1.51 20.84
CA TYR A 213 13.63 1.74 22.27
C TYR A 213 12.15 1.59 22.65
N LYS A 214 11.23 2.19 21.86
CA LYS A 214 9.79 2.04 22.09
C LYS A 214 9.32 0.60 21.98
N ILE A 215 9.75 -0.14 20.96
CA ILE A 215 9.40 -1.55 20.79
C ILE A 215 9.91 -2.38 21.98
N CYS A 216 11.17 -2.20 22.37
CA CYS A 216 11.79 -2.97 23.43
C CYS A 216 11.16 -2.72 24.80
N THR A 217 10.78 -1.47 25.09
CA THR A 217 10.15 -1.07 26.37
C THR A 217 8.67 -1.44 26.45
N GLN A 218 7.97 -1.52 25.32
CA GLN A 218 6.55 -1.92 25.28
C GLN A 218 6.37 -3.44 25.17
N TYR A 219 7.41 -4.17 24.78
CA TYR A 219 7.32 -5.61 24.58
C TYR A 219 7.00 -6.38 25.87
N TRP A 220 6.11 -7.37 25.74
CA TRP A 220 5.91 -8.38 26.77
C TRP A 220 5.67 -9.76 26.14
N ASP A 221 6.20 -10.82 26.75
CA ASP A 221 5.98 -12.19 26.29
C ASP A 221 4.72 -12.79 26.94
N ASP A 222 3.69 -13.00 26.13
CA ASP A 222 2.40 -13.53 26.53
C ASP A 222 2.27 -15.05 26.41
N LYS A 223 3.31 -15.74 25.93
CA LYS A 223 3.27 -17.17 25.57
C LYS A 223 4.31 -18.00 26.30
N TYR A 224 5.55 -17.52 26.39
CA TYR A 224 6.66 -18.27 26.97
C TYR A 224 7.28 -17.61 28.20
N ASN A 225 6.80 -16.43 28.57
CA ASN A 225 7.32 -15.66 29.71
C ASN A 225 8.84 -15.42 29.63
N THR A 226 9.35 -15.19 28.42
CA THR A 226 10.74 -14.78 28.17
C THR A 226 10.95 -13.30 28.44
N GLU A 227 12.17 -12.96 28.83
CA GLU A 227 12.58 -11.58 29.06
C GLU A 227 12.75 -10.81 27.74
N SER A 228 12.61 -9.49 27.81
CA SER A 228 12.92 -8.57 26.71
C SER A 228 14.45 -8.51 26.48
N VAL A 229 14.93 -7.46 25.81
CA VAL A 229 16.36 -7.14 25.74
C VAL A 229 16.94 -6.85 27.13
N SER A 230 18.26 -6.95 27.27
CA SER A 230 18.95 -6.65 28.54
C SER A 230 18.85 -5.16 28.90
N GLU A 231 18.99 -4.85 30.19
CA GLU A 231 19.01 -3.46 30.68
C GLU A 231 20.15 -2.65 30.04
N GLU A 232 21.32 -3.27 29.83
CA GLU A 232 22.47 -2.67 29.15
C GLU A 232 22.11 -2.10 27.77
N VAL A 233 21.36 -2.87 26.96
CA VAL A 233 20.90 -2.42 25.63
C VAL A 233 19.95 -1.22 25.74
N LEU A 234 19.06 -1.21 26.74
CA LEU A 234 18.13 -0.10 26.95
C LEU A 234 18.85 1.17 27.41
N GLU A 235 19.88 1.04 28.25
CA GLU A 235 20.73 2.15 28.70
C GLU A 235 21.54 2.75 27.54
N GLU A 236 22.08 1.90 26.68
CA GLU A 236 22.80 2.32 25.48
C GLU A 236 21.89 3.11 24.53
N MET A 237 20.70 2.57 24.22
CA MET A 237 19.69 3.29 23.41
C MET A 237 19.31 4.63 24.04
N THR A 238 19.10 4.68 25.36
CA THR A 238 18.74 5.93 26.07
C THR A 238 19.85 6.98 25.97
N THR A 239 21.11 6.54 26.08
CA THR A 239 22.29 7.40 25.95
C THR A 239 22.40 8.00 24.54
N LEU A 240 22.13 7.20 23.51
CA LEU A 240 22.15 7.64 22.11
C LEU A 240 21.02 8.63 21.81
N ILE A 241 19.79 8.33 22.25
CA ILE A 241 18.63 9.24 22.07
C ILE A 241 18.89 10.60 22.73
N THR A 242 19.48 10.61 23.93
CA THR A 242 19.80 11.85 24.65
C THR A 242 20.87 12.67 23.90
N LYS A 243 21.85 12.01 23.28
CA LYS A 243 22.89 12.68 22.47
C LYS A 243 22.31 13.27 21.18
N GLU A 244 21.41 12.56 20.50
CA GLU A 244 20.77 13.03 19.25
C GLU A 244 19.83 14.21 19.48
N SER A 245 19.10 14.21 20.61
CA SER A 245 18.16 15.29 20.96
C SER A 245 18.81 16.67 21.18
N GLY A 246 20.14 16.72 21.36
CA GLY A 246 20.90 17.96 21.48
C GLY A 246 21.33 18.60 20.16
N GLN A 247 21.16 17.93 19.01
CA GLN A 247 21.72 18.37 17.73
C GLN A 247 20.72 18.66 16.61
N ASP A 248 19.52 18.05 16.58
CA ASP A 248 18.57 18.27 15.47
C ASP A 248 17.08 18.31 15.92
N THR A 249 16.47 19.50 15.84
CA THR A 249 15.06 19.74 16.22
C THR A 249 14.05 19.39 15.13
N SER A 250 14.46 18.81 13.99
CA SER A 250 13.59 18.59 12.82
C SER A 250 13.19 17.13 12.56
N ASN A 251 13.82 16.12 13.17
CA ASN A 251 13.58 14.68 12.90
C ASN A 251 12.96 13.91 14.08
N ASN A 252 12.26 14.57 14.99
CA ASN A 252 11.68 13.94 16.20
C ASN A 252 10.39 13.13 15.96
N THR A 253 10.03 12.84 14.72
CA THR A 253 8.84 12.04 14.43
C THR A 253 9.24 10.57 14.30
N PHE A 254 9.16 9.83 15.39
CA PHE A 254 9.40 8.38 15.41
C PHE A 254 8.33 7.57 14.64
N LEU A 255 7.19 8.19 14.32
CA LEU A 255 6.14 7.61 13.49
C LEU A 255 6.45 7.77 12.01
N LEU A 256 6.04 6.79 11.23
CA LEU A 256 6.10 6.86 9.77
C LEU A 256 4.99 7.76 9.24
N ASP A 257 5.28 8.47 8.15
CA ASP A 257 4.28 9.27 7.44
C ASP A 257 3.41 8.34 6.58
N ASP A 258 2.11 8.32 6.86
CA ASP A 258 1.12 7.54 6.13
C ASP A 258 0.65 8.26 4.85
N GLU A 259 1.02 9.54 4.66
CA GLU A 259 0.59 10.42 3.58
C GLU A 259 1.66 10.66 2.50
N ILE A 260 2.57 9.70 2.31
CA ILE A 260 3.54 9.76 1.21
C ILE A 260 2.79 9.73 -0.12
N SER A 261 2.55 10.92 -0.67
CA SER A 261 2.06 11.10 -2.02
C SER A 261 3.22 10.85 -2.97
N MET A 262 3.44 9.60 -3.35
CA MET A 262 4.43 9.33 -4.41
C MET A 262 3.89 9.92 -5.71
N PRO A 263 4.54 10.96 -6.27
CA PRO A 263 4.03 11.62 -7.46
C PRO A 263 4.04 10.65 -8.63
N ILE A 264 2.97 10.69 -9.42
CA ILE A 264 2.92 9.97 -10.69
C ILE A 264 3.64 10.85 -11.71
N SER A 265 4.79 10.41 -12.22
CA SER A 265 5.32 11.01 -13.45
C SER A 265 4.51 10.46 -14.62
N LEU A 266 3.68 11.30 -15.21
CA LEU A 266 2.95 10.98 -16.44
C LEU A 266 3.88 10.90 -17.65
N GLU A 267 5.09 11.46 -17.59
CA GLU A 267 6.11 11.25 -18.62
C GLU A 267 6.59 9.79 -18.65
N GLU A 268 6.95 9.21 -17.48
CA GLU A 268 7.30 7.79 -17.37
C GLU A 268 6.21 6.87 -17.93
N ILE A 269 4.95 7.30 -17.81
CA ILE A 269 3.78 6.58 -18.31
C ILE A 269 3.67 6.70 -19.81
N ALA A 270 3.73 7.93 -20.35
CA ALA A 270 3.66 8.15 -21.80
C ALA A 270 4.74 7.37 -22.54
N ASP A 271 5.94 7.31 -21.96
CA ASP A 271 7.08 6.57 -22.52
C ASP A 271 6.93 5.05 -22.39
N SER A 272 6.09 4.57 -21.46
CA SER A 272 5.79 3.14 -21.27
C SER A 272 4.62 2.62 -22.11
N MET A 273 3.84 3.51 -22.74
CA MET A 273 2.69 3.12 -23.55
C MET A 273 3.11 2.80 -24.98
N ASP A 274 2.71 1.64 -25.50
CA ASP A 274 2.95 1.28 -26.89
C ASP A 274 2.32 2.30 -27.84
N ALA A 275 3.05 2.64 -28.92
CA ALA A 275 2.51 3.44 -30.01
C ALA A 275 1.35 2.68 -30.66
N LYS A 276 0.12 3.11 -30.39
CA LYS A 276 -1.07 2.52 -30.97
C LYS A 276 -1.27 3.02 -32.40
N GLU A 277 -1.40 2.11 -33.35
CA GLU A 277 -1.82 2.44 -34.71
C GLU A 277 -3.36 2.49 -34.78
N PHE A 278 -3.89 3.68 -35.07
CA PHE A 278 -5.34 3.91 -35.12
C PHE A 278 -5.94 3.75 -36.52
N GLN A 279 -5.15 3.36 -37.52
CA GLN A 279 -5.52 3.39 -38.94
C GLN A 279 -6.67 2.43 -39.32
N HIS A 280 -7.01 1.46 -38.46
CA HIS A 280 -8.03 0.44 -38.72
C HIS A 280 -9.10 0.31 -37.62
N ILE A 281 -9.22 1.30 -36.72
CA ILE A 281 -10.22 1.25 -35.65
C ILE A 281 -11.55 1.76 -36.17
N ALA A 282 -12.53 0.86 -36.33
CA ALA A 282 -13.90 1.25 -36.66
C ALA A 282 -14.55 1.97 -35.46
N PRO A 283 -15.28 3.08 -35.68
CA PRO A 283 -15.96 3.78 -34.60
C PRO A 283 -17.09 2.91 -34.01
N PRO A 284 -17.29 2.93 -32.67
CA PRO A 284 -18.39 2.22 -32.01
C PRO A 284 -19.75 2.57 -32.62
N ALA A 285 -20.61 1.57 -32.79
CA ALA A 285 -21.93 1.74 -33.44
C ALA A 285 -22.83 2.73 -32.68
N GLU A 286 -22.67 2.80 -31.36
CA GLU A 286 -23.40 3.67 -30.45
C GLU A 286 -23.06 5.15 -30.69
N LEU A 287 -21.78 5.47 -30.92
CA LEU A 287 -21.33 6.83 -31.24
C LEU A 287 -21.75 7.23 -32.65
N VAL A 288 -21.70 6.27 -33.59
CA VAL A 288 -22.12 6.46 -34.98
C VAL A 288 -23.62 6.81 -35.11
N ALA A 289 -24.45 6.36 -34.17
CA ALA A 289 -25.87 6.68 -34.13
C ALA A 289 -26.16 8.13 -33.70
N ILE A 290 -25.20 8.81 -33.06
CA ILE A 290 -25.37 10.17 -32.54
C ILE A 290 -24.97 11.20 -33.62
N PRO A 291 -25.87 12.11 -34.04
CA PRO A 291 -25.59 13.08 -35.11
C PRO A 291 -24.35 13.95 -34.90
N ALA A 292 -24.03 14.28 -33.64
CA ALA A 292 -22.87 15.08 -33.27
C ALA A 292 -21.51 14.40 -33.56
N PHE A 293 -21.48 13.08 -33.77
CA PHE A 293 -20.27 12.28 -33.95
C PHE A 293 -20.11 11.73 -35.39
N GLN A 294 -20.87 12.23 -36.37
CA GLN A 294 -20.75 11.79 -37.76
C GLN A 294 -19.36 11.98 -38.38
N PHE A 295 -18.57 12.92 -37.85
CA PHE A 295 -17.18 13.15 -38.28
C PHE A 295 -16.24 11.96 -37.99
N LEU A 296 -16.65 10.97 -37.19
CA LEU A 296 -15.87 9.75 -36.96
C LEU A 296 -15.92 8.76 -38.14
N LYS A 297 -16.75 9.02 -39.17
CA LYS A 297 -16.87 8.18 -40.38
C LYS A 297 -15.95 8.61 -41.53
N SER A 298 -15.35 9.80 -41.43
CA SER A 298 -14.45 10.38 -42.45
C SER A 298 -13.01 10.01 -42.18
#